data_AF-A0A9E6WB60-F1
#
_entry.id   AF-A0A9E6WB60-F1
#
_cell.length_a   1.000
_cell.length_b   1.000
_cell.length_c   1.000
_cell.angle_alpha   90.00
_cell.angle_beta   90.00
_cell.angle_gamma   90.00
#
_symmetry.space_group_name_H-M   'P 1'
#
loop_
_entity.id
_entity.type
_entity.pdbx_description
1 polymer ?
#
loop_
_entity_poly.entity_id
_entity_poly.type
_entity_poly.pdbx_seq_one_letter_code
_entity_poly.pdbx_strand_id
1 'polypeptide(L)' 'MTLSDSERKTLIEYRIRQAFESAEVAEFLYSNQNYAASVNRIYYAIFYSLLALGIQFGFKTSKHSQLHGWF' A
#
# COMPACT_ATOMS: atom_id res chain seq x y z
N MET A 1 -7.61 1.99 -19.97
CA MET A 1 -8.97 2.15 -19.40
C MET A 1 -8.90 3.10 -18.21
N THR A 2 -9.55 4.25 -18.34
CA THR A 2 -9.76 5.21 -17.25
C THR A 2 -10.80 4.60 -16.30
N LEU A 3 -10.52 4.58 -14.99
CA LEU A 3 -11.51 4.14 -14.00
C LEU A 3 -12.62 5.19 -13.93
N SER A 4 -13.85 4.75 -13.73
CA SER A 4 -14.90 5.61 -13.20
C SER A 4 -14.55 6.07 -11.77
N ASP A 5 -15.21 7.14 -11.30
CA ASP A 5 -14.99 7.66 -9.95
C ASP A 5 -15.31 6.62 -8.86
N SER A 6 -16.33 5.78 -9.08
CA SER A 6 -16.69 4.71 -8.16
C SER A 6 -15.63 3.61 -8.13
N GLU A 7 -15.14 3.15 -9.29
CA GLU A 7 -14.07 2.16 -9.35
C GLU A 7 -12.76 2.69 -8.76
N ARG A 8 -12.46 3.99 -8.95
CA ARG A 8 -11.31 4.65 -8.33
C ARG A 8 -11.42 4.62 -6.81
N LYS A 9 -12.57 5.01 -6.26
CA LYS A 9 -12.81 5.01 -4.82
C LYS A 9 -12.69 3.60 -4.23
N THR A 10 -13.33 2.61 -4.84
CA THR A 10 -13.23 1.20 -4.43
C THR A 10 -11.79 0.71 -4.43
N LEU A 11 -11.01 1.06 -5.46
CA LEU A 11 -9.61 0.66 -5.53
C LEU A 11 -8.76 1.33 -4.44
N ILE A 12 -8.99 2.62 -4.15
CA ILE A 12 -8.33 3.33 -3.05
C ILE A 12 -8.64 2.65 -1.72
N GLU A 13 -9.92 2.41 -1.42
CA GLU A 13 -10.35 1.73 -0.19
C GLU A 13 -9.72 0.35 -0.05
N TYR A 14 -9.65 -0.41 -1.14
CA TYR A 14 -8.96 -1.70 -1.16
C TYR A 14 -7.47 -1.56 -0.83
N ARG A 15 -6.74 -0.61 -1.44
CA ARG A 15 -5.31 -0.39 -1.14
C ARG A 15 -5.09 0.06 0.30
N ILE A 16 -5.95 0.91 0.84
CA ILE A 16 -5.89 1.31 2.25
C ILE A 16 -6.10 0.10 3.17
N ARG A 17 -7.05 -0.78 2.86
CA ARG A 17 -7.24 -2.03 3.62
C ARG A 17 -5.99 -2.91 3.61
N GLN A 18 -5.36 -3.09 2.45
CA GLN A 18 -4.10 -3.85 2.36
C GLN A 18 -2.98 -3.23 3.19
N ALA A 19 -2.93 -1.89 3.29
CA ALA A 19 -1.97 -1.20 4.12
C ALA A 19 -2.17 -1.52 5.61
N PHE A 20 -3.42 -1.46 6.09
CA PHE A 20 -3.76 -1.82 7.48
C PHE A 20 -3.50 -3.30 7.79
N GLU A 21 -3.93 -4.22 6.93
CA GLU A 21 -3.66 -5.66 7.10
C GLU A 21 -2.14 -5.93 7.15
N SER A 22 -1.35 -5.23 6.33
CA SER A 22 0.11 -5.35 6.37
C SER A 22 0.72 -4.81 7.67
N ALA A 23 0.17 -3.73 8.21
CA ALA A 23 0.61 -3.16 9.48
C ALA A 23 0.28 -4.08 10.67
N GLU A 24 -0.92 -4.67 10.71
CA GLU A 24 -1.31 -5.66 11.74
C GLU A 24 -0.37 -6.87 11.72
N VAL A 25 -0.03 -7.38 10.53
CA VAL A 25 0.95 -8.49 10.41
C VAL A 25 2.34 -8.03 10.85
N ALA A 26 2.73 -6.79 10.60
CA ALA A 26 4.01 -6.26 11.06
C ALA A 26 4.09 -6.22 12.60
N GLU A 27 3.02 -5.80 13.28
CA GLU A 27 2.93 -5.80 14.74
C GLU A 27 2.99 -7.21 15.32
N PHE A 28 2.29 -8.17 14.70
CA PHE A 28 2.36 -9.57 15.07
C PHE A 28 3.80 -10.11 14.96
N LEU A 29 4.48 -9.86 13.83
CA LEU A 29 5.85 -10.32 13.62
C LEU A 29 6.84 -9.67 14.58
N TYR A 30 6.65 -8.38 14.88
CA TYR A 30 7.47 -7.64 15.85
C TYR A 30 7.34 -8.26 17.25
N SER A 31 6.11 -8.53 17.68
CA SER A 31 5.80 -9.15 18.98
C SER A 31 6.41 -10.55 19.11
N ASN A 32 6.61 -11.25 17.99
CA ASN A 32 7.28 -12.55 17.91
C ASN A 32 8.78 -12.46 17.63
N GLN A 33 9.40 -11.29 17.80
CA GLN A 33 10.83 -11.03 17.59
C GLN A 33 11.34 -11.32 16.17
N ASN A 34 10.44 -11.46 15.19
CA ASN A 34 10.79 -11.63 13.79
C ASN A 34 10.92 -10.26 13.10
N TYR A 35 11.95 -9.52 13.49
CA TYR A 35 12.11 -8.11 13.11
C TYR A 35 12.32 -7.91 11.61
N ALA A 36 13.10 -8.77 10.95
CA ALA A 36 13.33 -8.67 9.50
C ALA A 36 12.03 -8.81 8.71
N ALA A 37 11.17 -9.77 9.09
CA ALA A 37 9.87 -9.94 8.45
C ALA A 37 8.91 -8.79 8.81
N SER A 38 8.96 -8.27 10.05
CA SER A 38 8.17 -7.10 10.46
C SER A 38 8.51 -5.87 9.61
N VAL A 39 9.80 -5.56 9.42
CA VAL A 39 10.25 -4.46 8.55
C VAL A 39 9.78 -4.64 7.12
N ASN A 40 9.82 -5.86 6.58
CA ASN A 40 9.27 -6.15 5.26
C ASN A 40 7.78 -5.81 5.16
N ARG A 41 6.99 -6.16 6.19
CA ARG A 41 5.56 -5.83 6.23
C ARG A 41 5.28 -4.34 6.39
N ILE A 42 6.07 -3.62 7.18
CA ILE A 42 6.02 -2.14 7.27
C ILE A 42 6.24 -1.52 5.89
N TYR A 43 7.25 -1.97 5.15
CA TYR A 43 7.50 -1.50 3.79
C TYR A 43 6.28 -1.70 2.87
N TYR A 44 5.64 -2.87 2.92
CA TYR A 44 4.43 -3.13 2.13
C TYR A 44 3.23 -2.28 2.57
N ALA A 45 3.07 -2.03 3.87
CA ALA A 45 2.03 -1.13 4.36
C ALA A 45 2.18 0.27 3.75
N ILE A 46 3.40 0.83 3.80
CA ILE A 46 3.73 2.13 3.19
C ILE A 46 3.50 2.09 1.67
N PHE A 47 3.94 1.02 0.99
CA PHE A 47 3.75 0.87 -0.44
C PHE A 47 2.27 0.91 -0.84
N TYR A 48 1.40 0.19 -0.13
CA TYR A 48 -0.04 0.22 -0.41
C TYR A 48 -0.67 1.59 -0.12
N SER A 49 -0.23 2.29 0.93
CA SER A 49 -0.65 3.67 1.17
C SER A 49 -0.23 4.62 0.04
N LEU A 50 1.00 4.50 -0.46
CA LEU A 50 1.48 5.28 -1.60
C LEU A 50 0.72 4.93 -2.89
N LEU A 51 0.35 3.67 -3.10
CA LEU A 51 -0.49 3.28 -4.24
C LEU A 51 -1.87 3.93 -4.16
N ALA A 52 -2.50 3.94 -2.99
CA ALA A 52 -3.78 4.63 -2.76
C ALA A 52 -3.65 6.13 -3.06
N LEU A 53 -2.58 6.77 -2.59
CA LEU A 53 -2.28 8.17 -2.85
C LEU A 53 -2.09 8.45 -4.34
N GLY A 54 -1.29 7.63 -5.03
CA GLY A 54 -1.10 7.73 -6.48
C GLY A 54 -2.43 7.70 -7.23
N ILE A 55 -3.29 6.73 -6.91
CA ILE A 55 -4.60 6.59 -7.56
C ILE A 55 -5.47 7.83 -7.32
N GLN A 56 -5.44 8.40 -6.11
CA GLN A 56 -6.17 9.62 -5.77
C GLN A 56 -5.76 10.81 -6.66
N PHE A 57 -4.48 10.88 -7.04
CA PHE A 57 -3.92 11.92 -7.92
C PHE A 57 -3.86 11.51 -9.40
N GLY A 58 -4.56 10.45 -9.79
CA GLY A 58 -4.61 9.99 -11.19
C GLY A 58 -3.34 9.26 -11.66
N PHE A 59 -2.38 9.02 -10.77
CA PHE A 59 -1.19 8.24 -11.04
C PHE A 59 -1.43 6.75 -10.77
N LYS A 60 -1.21 5.91 -11.78
CA LYS A 60 -1.37 4.47 -11.66
C LYS A 60 -0.08 3.74 -11.96
N THR A 61 0.33 2.91 -11.02
CA THR A 61 1.36 1.92 -11.24
C THR A 61 1.13 0.71 -10.34
N SER A 62 1.75 -0.41 -10.71
CA SER A 62 1.92 -1.58 -9.84
C SER A 62 3.39 -1.84 -9.52
N LYS A 63 4.29 -0.96 -10.00
CA LYS A 63 5.74 -1.11 -9.89
C LYS A 63 6.29 -0.17 -8.82
N HIS A 64 7.11 -0.71 -7.92
CA HIS A 64 7.77 0.06 -6.86
C HIS A 64 8.61 1.22 -7.40
N SER A 65 9.45 0.98 -8.41
CA SER A 65 10.35 2.01 -8.96
C SER A 65 9.61 3.22 -9.54
N GLN A 66 8.48 2.98 -10.20
CA GLN A 66 7.67 4.06 -10.76
C GLN A 66 6.96 4.86 -9.67
N LEU A 67 6.51 4.18 -8.61
CA LEU A 67 5.86 4.86 -7.49
C LEU A 67 6.84 5.74 -6.71
N HIS A 68 8.06 5.25 -6.48
CA HIS A 68 9.11 6.03 -5.82
C HIS A 68 9.57 7.24 -6.63
N GLY A 69 9.59 7.16 -7.97
CA GLY A 69 9.95 8.32 -8.79
C GLY A 69 8.84 9.37 -8.91
N TRP A 70 7.60 8.99 -8.57
CA TRP A 70 6.45 9.88 -8.63
C TRP A 70 6.20 10.65 -7.33
N PHE A 71 6.44 10.02 -6.17
CA PHE A 71 6.28 10.63 -4.84
C PHE A 71 7.48 11.51 -4.48
#